data_AF-A0A9D2T1P5-F1
#
_entry.id   AF-A0A9D2T1P5-F1
#
_cell.length_a   1.000
_cell.length_b   1.000
_cell.length_c   1.000
_cell.angle_alpha   90.00
_cell.angle_beta   90.00
_cell.angle_gamma   90.00
#
_symmetry.space_group_name_H-M   'P 1'
#
loop_
_entity.id
_entity.type
_entity.pdbx_description
1 polymer ?
#
loop_
_entity_poly.entity_id
_entity_poly.type
_entity_poly.pdbx_seq_one_letter_code
_entity_poly.pdbx_strand_id
1 'polypeptide(L)'
;MEENRNTSFQLKGRDMDSILQSLEEGVSEVFTSERYTEYLQTMAKFHNYSFNNTMLIALQRPDATLVTGYRNWQSMGRQVMKGEKGITIIAPTPIKKKQMQEVLDKEGRPVLNENGDSIMKEVEVKIPRFKAITVFDIAQTVGDPIDLMVPEELKEAVNDYDLFMEAITAVSPVPIRFDEISGNAKGYYHNEDKEIVIRKGMSESQTIKTAIHESGHARLHDRDEMKAKGEKKDRLTAEVEAESVAYCVCSAFGIDTSEYSFPYIANWSSGRDMKELKTSMDTIRHTAGKMIDELSIKMRELLAERNVQRQEEKKEKFLPAMEAAGYYFDEKGSTDDHLRFVPDGVHQLSGVLYADSWDDVENWFGQGGIDDQFTAERIQRVLYPERFEKSSEEMMYEDNGERFSLYQIKEGSKAEQYRFLGMDYINKEGLEVVAADYECVYSGILLKSDDLETLYSMFNDLPPADFKAHSMSVSDVVVMNRN
;
A
#
# COMPACT_ATOMS: atom_id res chain seq x y z
N MET A 1 44.59 6.59 -2.32
CA MET A 1 44.95 5.58 -1.29
C MET A 1 43.73 4.69 -1.15
N GLU A 2 43.68 3.63 -1.95
CA GLU A 2 42.48 2.80 -2.14
C GLU A 2 42.89 1.32 -2.02
N GLU A 3 43.72 1.02 -1.02
CA GLU A 3 44.24 -0.30 -0.73
C GLU A 3 43.94 -0.65 0.74
N ASN A 4 42.69 -1.04 1.04
CA ASN A 4 42.37 -1.92 2.18
C ASN A 4 40.90 -2.36 2.28
N ARG A 5 40.12 -2.40 1.19
CA ARG A 5 38.69 -2.81 1.25
C ARG A 5 38.43 -4.32 1.22
N ASN A 6 39.44 -5.20 1.36
CA ASN A 6 39.21 -6.62 1.06
C ASN A 6 40.01 -7.64 1.88
N THR A 7 40.11 -7.46 3.20
CA THR A 7 40.31 -8.62 4.09
C THR A 7 38.95 -9.22 4.39
N SER A 8 38.53 -10.22 3.60
CA SER A 8 37.33 -11.01 3.91
C SER A 8 37.52 -11.64 5.29
N PHE A 9 36.68 -11.29 6.28
CA PHE A 9 36.72 -11.94 7.58
C PHE A 9 36.60 -13.46 7.39
N GLN A 10 37.58 -14.21 7.90
CA GLN A 10 37.58 -15.67 7.80
C GLN A 10 37.16 -16.26 9.13
N LEU A 11 36.11 -17.09 9.10
CA LEU A 11 35.74 -17.91 10.24
C LEU A 11 36.91 -18.83 10.62
N LYS A 12 37.22 -18.90 11.91
CA LYS A 12 38.31 -19.72 12.45
C LYS A 12 38.11 -21.22 12.27
N GLY A 13 36.85 -21.64 12.12
CA GLY A 13 36.46 -23.04 12.00
C GLY A 13 34.97 -23.18 11.75
N ARG A 14 34.49 -24.43 11.65
CA ARG A 14 33.07 -24.77 11.49
C ARG A 14 32.46 -25.46 12.71
N ASP A 15 33.27 -25.76 13.72
CA ASP A 15 32.78 -26.18 15.04
C ASP A 15 32.20 -25.00 15.81
N MET A 16 31.38 -25.29 16.83
CA MET A 16 30.64 -24.26 17.55
C MET A 16 31.55 -23.32 18.34
N ASP A 17 32.64 -23.81 18.91
CA ASP A 17 33.54 -22.99 19.72
C ASP A 17 34.28 -21.97 18.85
N SER A 18 34.77 -22.42 17.68
CA SER A 18 35.38 -21.53 16.69
C SER A 18 34.40 -20.46 16.18
N ILE A 19 33.13 -20.82 15.95
CA ILE A 19 32.10 -19.87 15.50
C ILE A 19 31.80 -18.84 16.59
N LEU A 20 31.68 -19.26 17.84
CA LEU A 20 31.46 -18.35 18.97
C LEU A 20 32.64 -17.39 19.16
N GLN A 21 33.87 -17.87 18.98
CA GLN A 21 35.05 -17.02 19.05
C GLN A 21 35.09 -16.01 17.89
N SER A 22 34.78 -16.45 16.67
CA SER A 22 34.68 -15.53 15.53
C SER A 22 33.57 -14.49 15.71
N LEU A 23 32.46 -14.84 16.38
CA LEU A 23 31.41 -13.89 16.73
C LEU A 23 31.90 -12.82 17.73
N GLU A 24 32.69 -13.20 18.74
CA GLU A 24 33.24 -12.25 19.71
C GLU A 24 34.25 -11.27 19.09
N GLU A 25 35.09 -11.77 18.18
CA GLU A 25 36.02 -10.93 17.42
C GLU A 25 35.30 -10.02 16.43
N GLY A 26 34.37 -10.57 15.65
CA GLY A 26 33.58 -9.82 14.69
C GLY A 26 32.74 -8.73 15.35
N VAL A 27 32.19 -9.00 16.54
CA VAL A 27 31.58 -7.96 17.37
C VAL A 27 32.58 -6.83 17.63
N SER A 28 33.78 -7.14 18.12
CA SER A 28 34.78 -6.10 18.44
C SER A 28 35.19 -5.29 17.21
N GLU A 29 35.24 -5.90 16.03
CA GLU A 29 35.57 -5.26 14.75
C GLU A 29 34.43 -4.37 14.21
N VAL A 30 33.18 -4.85 14.30
CA VAL A 30 31.99 -4.12 13.83
C VAL A 30 31.72 -2.85 14.64
N PHE A 31 32.17 -2.78 15.90
CA PHE A 31 32.03 -1.58 16.72
C PHE A 31 33.11 -0.51 16.48
N THR A 32 33.73 -0.55 15.29
CA THR A 32 34.39 0.60 14.66
C THR A 32 33.38 1.36 13.78
N SER A 33 33.40 2.69 13.76
CA SER A 33 32.26 3.50 13.26
C SER A 33 31.79 3.16 11.83
N GLU A 34 32.71 2.90 10.90
CA GLU A 34 32.35 2.58 9.51
C GLU A 34 31.71 1.20 9.37
N ARG A 35 32.18 0.20 10.12
CA ARG A 35 31.67 -1.18 10.06
C ARG A 35 30.31 -1.33 10.72
N TYR A 36 29.99 -0.46 11.68
CA TYR A 36 28.70 -0.48 12.35
C TYR A 36 27.55 -0.17 11.38
N THR A 37 27.74 0.83 10.51
CA THR A 37 26.76 1.20 9.49
C THR A 37 26.52 0.05 8.50
N GLU A 38 27.58 -0.64 8.05
CA GLU A 38 27.47 -1.84 7.19
C GLU A 38 26.70 -2.97 7.89
N TYR A 39 26.92 -3.16 9.20
CA TYR A 39 26.18 -4.11 10.00
C TYR A 39 24.70 -3.74 10.11
N LEU A 40 24.36 -2.47 10.37
CA LEU A 40 22.96 -2.02 10.43
C LEU A 40 22.23 -2.17 9.09
N GLN A 41 22.91 -1.95 7.96
CA GLN A 41 22.35 -2.24 6.63
C GLN A 41 22.05 -3.72 6.44
N THR A 42 22.95 -4.60 6.91
CA THR A 42 22.72 -6.05 6.90
C THR A 42 21.55 -6.41 7.82
N MET A 43 21.47 -5.79 9.00
CA MET A 43 20.39 -6.01 9.97
C MET A 43 19.03 -5.59 9.43
N ALA A 44 18.94 -4.50 8.68
CA ALA A 44 17.71 -4.05 8.04
C ALA A 44 17.12 -5.08 7.06
N LYS A 45 17.98 -5.88 6.40
CA LYS A 45 17.56 -6.94 5.46
C LYS A 45 17.27 -8.27 6.15
N PHE A 46 18.03 -8.58 7.21
CA PHE A 46 17.98 -9.86 7.92
C PHE A 46 17.46 -9.71 9.35
N HIS A 47 16.50 -8.81 9.58
CA HIS A 47 15.93 -8.53 10.91
C HIS A 47 15.20 -9.73 11.52
N ASN A 48 14.78 -10.68 10.68
CA ASN A 48 14.17 -11.96 11.06
C ASN A 48 15.17 -13.05 11.48
N TYR A 49 16.48 -12.82 11.31
CA TYR A 49 17.52 -13.71 11.80
C TYR A 49 17.93 -13.32 13.24
N SER A 50 18.52 -14.25 13.99
CA SER A 50 19.10 -13.91 15.29
C SER A 50 20.30 -12.99 15.13
N PHE A 51 20.63 -12.21 16.18
CA PHE A 51 21.79 -11.30 16.20
C PHE A 51 23.06 -12.00 15.70
N ASN A 52 23.33 -13.20 16.23
CA ASN A 52 24.49 -14.00 15.84
C ASN A 52 24.46 -14.36 14.35
N ASN A 53 23.30 -14.72 13.79
CA ASN A 53 23.22 -15.07 12.38
C ASN A 53 23.33 -13.82 11.49
N THR A 54 22.71 -12.70 11.86
CA THR A 54 22.88 -11.42 11.16
C THR A 54 24.35 -10.99 11.16
N MET A 55 25.03 -11.11 12.30
CA MET A 55 26.46 -10.83 12.43
C MET A 55 27.31 -11.76 11.56
N LEU A 56 27.04 -13.07 11.59
CA LEU A 56 27.74 -14.04 10.74
C LEU A 56 27.57 -13.73 9.24
N ILE A 57 26.36 -13.34 8.83
CA ILE A 57 26.10 -12.94 7.45
C ILE A 57 26.90 -11.68 7.13
N ALA A 58 26.82 -10.63 7.96
CA ALA A 58 27.53 -9.36 7.76
C ALA A 58 29.05 -9.55 7.60
N LEU A 59 29.66 -10.38 8.46
CA LEU A 59 31.11 -10.64 8.43
C LEU A 59 31.54 -11.41 7.17
N GLN A 60 30.70 -12.31 6.67
CA GLN A 60 31.05 -13.19 5.53
C GLN A 60 30.65 -12.60 4.18
N ARG A 61 29.54 -11.85 4.13
CA ARG A 61 28.92 -11.29 2.92
C ARG A 61 28.04 -10.08 3.27
N PRO A 62 28.61 -8.89 3.50
CA PRO A 62 27.86 -7.68 3.87
C PRO A 62 26.91 -7.20 2.76
N ASP A 63 27.18 -7.57 1.51
CA ASP A 63 26.34 -7.31 0.34
C ASP A 63 25.16 -8.30 0.18
N ALA A 64 25.00 -9.27 1.09
CA ALA A 64 23.91 -10.24 1.02
C ALA A 64 22.52 -9.55 1.01
N THR A 65 21.59 -10.17 0.28
CA THR A 65 20.22 -9.66 0.07
C THR A 65 19.17 -10.68 0.41
N LEU A 66 19.39 -11.96 0.09
CA LEU A 66 18.51 -13.06 0.47
C LEU A 66 19.32 -14.33 0.63
N VAL A 67 19.28 -14.95 1.81
CA VAL A 67 20.06 -16.16 2.10
C VAL A 67 19.16 -17.34 2.45
N THR A 68 19.41 -18.50 1.83
CA THR A 68 18.75 -19.75 2.24
C THR A 68 19.60 -20.97 1.95
N GLY A 69 19.17 -22.13 2.43
CA GLY A 69 19.87 -23.39 2.25
C GLY A 69 19.83 -23.87 0.79
N TYR A 70 20.87 -24.62 0.38
CA TYR A 70 21.00 -25.15 -0.99
C TYR A 70 19.72 -25.85 -1.51
N ARG A 71 19.10 -26.70 -0.69
CA ARG A 71 17.88 -27.43 -1.06
C ARG A 71 16.66 -26.50 -1.22
N ASN A 72 16.59 -25.43 -0.44
CA ASN A 72 15.50 -24.46 -0.54
C ASN A 72 15.61 -23.68 -1.86
N TRP A 73 16.83 -23.32 -2.28
CA TRP A 73 17.05 -22.76 -3.61
C TRP A 73 16.56 -23.70 -4.71
N GLN A 74 16.90 -24.99 -4.62
CA GLN A 74 16.42 -25.98 -5.60
C GLN A 74 14.89 -26.08 -5.64
N SER A 75 14.21 -26.01 -4.49
CA SER A 75 12.75 -26.00 -4.46
C SER A 75 12.12 -24.73 -5.03
N MET A 76 12.86 -23.62 -5.07
CA MET A 76 12.45 -22.35 -5.69
C MET A 76 12.89 -22.26 -7.16
N GLY A 77 13.27 -23.38 -7.80
CA GLY A 77 13.71 -23.38 -9.20
C GLY A 77 15.10 -22.76 -9.43
N ARG A 78 15.90 -22.58 -8.38
CA ARG A 78 17.25 -21.99 -8.46
C ARG A 78 18.35 -22.98 -8.09
N GLN A 79 19.51 -22.82 -8.72
CA GLN A 79 20.66 -23.69 -8.54
C GLN A 79 21.87 -22.85 -8.12
N VAL A 80 22.52 -23.21 -7.02
CA VAL A 80 23.78 -22.57 -6.59
C VAL A 80 24.86 -22.85 -7.63
N MET A 81 25.57 -21.79 -8.03
CA MET A 81 26.63 -21.87 -9.03
C MET A 81 27.84 -22.67 -8.52
N LYS A 82 28.50 -23.39 -9.42
CA LYS A 82 29.65 -24.23 -9.07
C LYS A 82 30.84 -23.36 -8.63
N GLY A 83 31.38 -23.65 -7.45
CA GLY A 83 32.55 -22.95 -6.90
C GLY A 83 32.21 -21.82 -5.93
N GLU A 84 30.93 -21.49 -5.75
CA GLU A 84 30.47 -20.48 -4.81
C GLU A 84 30.80 -20.82 -3.35
N LYS A 85 31.29 -19.82 -2.61
CA LYS A 85 31.61 -19.96 -1.19
C LYS A 85 30.34 -19.74 -0.37
N GLY A 86 29.90 -20.76 0.36
CA GLY A 86 28.72 -20.66 1.22
C GLY A 86 28.97 -19.85 2.49
N ILE A 87 27.89 -19.26 3.01
CA ILE A 87 27.84 -18.49 4.25
C ILE A 87 27.48 -19.43 5.39
N THR A 88 28.22 -19.39 6.49
CA THR A 88 27.95 -20.22 7.67
C THR A 88 27.00 -19.51 8.61
N ILE A 89 25.90 -20.17 9.00
CA ILE A 89 24.97 -19.70 10.04
C ILE A 89 24.72 -20.80 11.08
N ILE A 90 24.14 -20.42 12.22
CA ILE A 90 23.77 -21.34 13.31
C ILE A 90 22.28 -21.68 13.18
N ALA A 91 21.96 -22.97 13.08
CA ALA A 91 20.58 -23.44 12.96
C ALA A 91 20.21 -24.46 14.05
N PRO A 92 18.95 -24.45 14.54
CA PRO A 92 18.47 -25.43 15.49
C PRO A 92 18.37 -26.82 14.83
N THR A 93 18.92 -27.83 15.48
CA THR A 93 18.78 -29.25 15.15
C THR A 93 18.40 -29.98 16.44
N PRO A 94 17.17 -29.79 16.92
CA PRO A 94 16.73 -30.38 18.18
C PRO A 94 16.78 -31.91 18.11
N ILE A 95 17.26 -32.54 19.18
CA ILE A 95 17.28 -33.99 19.30
C ILE A 95 16.12 -34.44 20.20
N LYS A 96 15.46 -35.52 19.81
CA LYS A 96 14.45 -36.18 20.63
C LYS A 96 15.16 -37.09 21.63
N LYS A 97 14.94 -36.86 22.93
CA LYS A 97 15.47 -37.73 23.99
C LYS A 97 14.33 -38.16 24.90
N LYS A 98 14.25 -39.45 25.19
CA LYS A 98 13.34 -39.97 26.19
C LYS A 98 13.89 -39.67 27.59
N GLN A 99 13.09 -39.05 28.44
CA GLN A 99 13.45 -38.73 29.82
C GLN A 99 12.29 -39.11 30.74
N MET A 100 12.63 -39.68 31.90
CA MET A 100 11.66 -39.90 32.97
C MET A 100 11.36 -38.55 33.64
N GLN A 101 10.09 -38.12 33.60
CA GLN A 101 9.62 -36.96 34.37
C GLN A 101 8.54 -37.41 35.35
N GLU A 102 8.49 -36.73 36.50
CA GLU A 102 7.39 -36.89 37.44
C GLU A 102 6.08 -36.48 36.77
N VAL A 103 5.06 -37.31 36.89
CA VAL A 103 3.71 -36.97 36.47
C VAL A 103 3.19 -35.92 37.45
N LEU A 104 2.84 -34.74 36.96
CA LEU A 104 2.26 -33.67 37.78
C LEU A 104 0.72 -33.66 37.65
N ASP A 105 0.02 -33.34 38.74
CA ASP A 105 -1.42 -33.06 38.74
C ASP A 105 -1.74 -31.69 38.10
N LYS A 106 -3.03 -31.31 38.06
CA LYS A 106 -3.47 -30.03 37.47
C LYS A 106 -2.94 -28.81 38.23
N GLU A 107 -2.48 -28.99 39.47
CA GLU A 107 -1.93 -27.96 40.34
C GLU A 107 -0.39 -27.97 40.35
N GLY A 108 0.25 -28.80 39.51
CA GLY A 108 1.70 -28.87 39.36
C GLY A 108 2.42 -29.69 40.44
N ARG A 109 1.72 -30.56 41.17
CA ARG A 109 2.29 -31.40 42.24
C ARG A 109 2.55 -32.83 41.75
N PRO A 110 3.61 -33.53 42.22
CA PRO A 110 3.88 -34.91 41.83
C PRO A 110 2.72 -35.85 42.20
N VAL A 111 2.23 -36.61 41.22
CA VAL A 111 1.25 -37.68 41.41
C VAL A 111 1.98 -38.87 42.02
N LEU A 112 1.56 -39.28 43.22
CA LEU A 112 2.17 -40.38 43.95
C LEU A 112 1.48 -41.72 43.64
N ASN A 113 2.23 -42.82 43.69
CA ASN A 113 1.70 -44.19 43.61
C ASN A 113 1.15 -44.65 44.98
N GLU A 114 0.63 -45.89 45.04
CA GLU A 114 0.05 -46.48 46.27
C GLU A 114 1.06 -46.60 47.43
N ASN A 115 2.37 -46.55 47.15
CA ASN A 115 3.44 -46.61 48.13
C ASN A 115 3.93 -45.22 48.59
N GLY A 116 3.37 -44.14 48.04
CA GLY A 116 3.77 -42.77 48.35
C GLY A 116 4.95 -42.23 47.53
N ASP A 117 5.43 -42.96 46.52
CA ASP A 117 6.52 -42.51 45.63
C ASP A 117 5.96 -41.81 44.38
N SER A 118 6.67 -40.78 43.87
CA SER A 118 6.30 -40.10 42.63
C SER A 118 6.21 -41.06 41.43
N ILE A 119 5.12 -40.98 40.67
CA ILE A 119 4.95 -41.70 39.42
C ILE A 119 5.83 -41.05 38.36
N MET A 120 6.79 -41.81 37.84
CA MET A 120 7.63 -41.39 36.71
C MET A 120 7.03 -41.86 35.39
N LYS A 121 6.92 -40.96 34.41
CA LYS A 121 6.51 -41.29 33.04
C LYS A 121 7.65 -41.00 32.07
N GLU A 122 7.88 -41.94 31.16
CA GLU A 122 8.78 -41.73 30.02
C GLU A 122 8.12 -40.74 29.05
N VAL A 123 8.68 -39.54 28.94
CA VAL A 123 8.24 -38.51 28.00
C VAL A 123 9.35 -38.20 26.99
N GLU A 124 8.96 -37.98 25.74
CA GLU A 124 9.86 -37.57 24.68
C GLU A 124 10.06 -36.05 24.76
N VAL A 125 11.24 -35.62 25.23
CA VAL A 125 11.60 -34.20 25.34
C VAL A 125 12.46 -33.81 24.13
N LYS A 126 12.13 -32.68 23.50
CA LYS A 126 12.97 -32.07 22.46
C LYS A 126 14.06 -31.25 23.13
N ILE A 127 15.30 -31.70 23.07
CA ILE A 127 16.45 -30.97 23.58
C ILE A 127 16.95 -30.02 22.48
N PRO A 128 16.99 -28.70 22.73
CA PRO A 128 17.54 -27.76 21.76
C PRO A 128 19.03 -28.04 21.59
N ARG A 129 19.43 -28.30 20.35
CA ARG A 129 20.84 -28.34 19.92
C ARG A 129 20.98 -27.46 18.70
N PHE A 130 22.17 -26.91 18.53
CA PHE A 130 22.50 -26.05 17.40
C PHE A 130 23.68 -26.64 16.64
N LYS A 131 23.72 -26.39 15.34
CA LYS A 131 24.86 -26.74 14.50
C LYS A 131 25.11 -25.64 13.48
N ALA A 132 26.37 -25.53 13.06
CA ALA A 132 26.74 -24.76 11.90
C ALA A 132 26.14 -25.38 10.63
N ILE A 133 25.46 -24.58 9.83
CA ILE A 133 24.99 -24.96 8.50
C ILE A 133 25.45 -23.96 7.46
N THR A 134 25.41 -24.36 6.20
CA THR A 134 25.79 -23.52 5.07
C THR A 134 24.55 -23.06 4.31
N VAL A 135 24.46 -21.75 4.10
CA VAL A 135 23.48 -21.08 3.25
C VAL A 135 24.18 -20.32 2.13
N PHE A 136 23.41 -19.89 1.14
CA PHE A 136 23.91 -19.15 -0.03
C PHE A 136 23.01 -17.95 -0.29
N ASP A 137 23.62 -16.85 -0.71
CA ASP A 137 22.90 -15.66 -1.16
C ASP A 137 22.29 -15.87 -2.56
N ILE A 138 21.21 -15.16 -2.89
CA ILE A 138 20.55 -15.23 -4.20
C ILE A 138 21.51 -14.93 -5.36
N ALA A 139 22.46 -14.01 -5.20
CA ALA A 139 23.47 -13.67 -6.21
C ALA A 139 24.43 -14.84 -6.49
N GLN A 140 24.47 -15.86 -5.63
CA GLN A 140 25.25 -17.09 -5.81
C GLN A 140 24.50 -18.17 -6.58
N THR A 141 23.30 -17.86 -7.08
CA THR A 141 22.40 -18.83 -7.70
C THR A 141 21.98 -18.38 -9.08
N VAL A 142 21.66 -19.34 -9.95
CA VAL A 142 21.05 -19.13 -11.26
C VAL A 142 19.69 -19.81 -11.31
N GLY A 143 18.73 -19.21 -12.01
CA GLY A 143 17.35 -19.70 -12.14
C GLY A 143 16.37 -18.55 -12.28
N ASP A 144 15.07 -18.87 -12.20
CA ASP A 144 13.99 -17.91 -12.40
C ASP A 144 14.07 -16.76 -11.37
N PRO A 145 13.85 -15.50 -11.78
CA PRO A 145 13.78 -14.37 -10.87
C PRO A 145 12.82 -14.70 -9.72
N ILE A 146 13.29 -14.53 -8.50
CA ILE A 146 12.41 -14.59 -7.34
C ILE A 146 11.85 -13.20 -7.17
N ASP A 147 10.53 -13.12 -7.14
CA ASP A 147 9.84 -11.93 -6.69
C ASP A 147 10.13 -11.75 -5.20
N LEU A 148 11.16 -10.96 -4.92
CA LEU A 148 11.48 -10.53 -3.57
C LEU A 148 10.35 -9.60 -3.18
N MET A 149 9.39 -10.09 -2.39
CA MET A 149 8.20 -9.39 -1.89
C MET A 149 8.52 -8.14 -1.05
N VAL A 150 9.17 -7.15 -1.64
CA VAL A 150 8.74 -5.77 -1.48
C VAL A 150 8.01 -5.50 -2.79
N PRO A 151 6.67 -5.66 -2.85
CA PRO A 151 5.88 -5.28 -4.01
C PRO A 151 6.41 -3.96 -4.58
N GLU A 152 6.54 -3.84 -5.90
CA GLU A 152 6.98 -2.57 -6.50
C GLU A 152 6.09 -1.41 -6.01
N GLU A 153 4.82 -1.71 -5.74
CA GLU A 153 3.82 -0.90 -5.04
C GLU A 153 4.31 -0.37 -3.67
N LEU A 154 5.00 -1.19 -2.87
CA LEU A 154 5.60 -0.76 -1.59
C LEU A 154 6.79 0.17 -1.81
N LYS A 155 7.56 0.04 -2.90
CA LYS A 155 8.65 0.97 -3.20
C LYS A 155 8.11 2.32 -3.67
N GLU A 156 7.08 2.32 -4.52
CA GLU A 156 6.38 3.54 -4.93
C GLU A 156 5.72 4.23 -3.74
N ALA A 157 5.11 3.45 -2.85
CA ALA A 157 4.51 3.94 -1.61
C ALA A 157 5.50 4.62 -0.65
N VAL A 158 6.78 4.23 -0.65
CA VAL A 158 7.80 4.96 0.14
C VAL A 158 8.08 6.35 -0.44
N ASN A 159 7.89 6.55 -1.75
CA ASN A 159 8.01 7.86 -2.37
C ASN A 159 6.77 8.75 -2.12
N ASP A 160 5.65 8.16 -1.66
CA ASP A 160 4.47 8.88 -1.19
C ASP A 160 4.67 9.26 0.30
N TYR A 161 5.19 10.47 0.51
CA TYR A 161 5.44 11.00 1.86
C TYR A 161 4.21 10.96 2.76
N ASP A 162 3.02 11.29 2.23
CA ASP A 162 1.79 11.36 3.01
C ASP A 162 1.35 9.97 3.45
N LEU A 163 1.38 8.98 2.55
CA LEU A 163 1.08 7.58 2.89
C LEU A 163 2.07 7.03 3.93
N PHE A 164 3.36 7.33 3.77
CA PHE A 164 4.38 6.83 4.69
C PHE A 164 4.25 7.46 6.08
N MET A 165 3.98 8.77 6.16
CA MET A 165 3.72 9.45 7.43
C MET A 165 2.41 9.00 8.09
N GLU A 166 1.38 8.71 7.31
CA GLU A 166 0.14 8.11 7.78
C GLU A 166 0.41 6.73 8.40
N ALA A 167 1.20 5.89 7.74
CA ALA A 167 1.64 4.61 8.27
C ALA A 167 2.45 4.79 9.57
N ILE A 168 3.47 5.67 9.61
CA ILE A 168 4.25 5.93 10.83
C ILE A 168 3.34 6.37 11.98
N THR A 169 2.38 7.26 11.71
CA THR A 169 1.44 7.75 12.71
C THR A 169 0.55 6.62 13.25
N ALA A 170 0.05 5.75 12.37
CA ALA A 170 -0.77 4.61 12.74
C ALA A 170 -0.01 3.53 13.54
N VAL A 171 1.27 3.35 13.25
CA VAL A 171 2.14 2.35 13.93
C VAL A 171 2.82 2.93 15.17
N SER A 172 2.83 4.25 15.36
CA SER A 172 3.47 4.88 16.51
C SER A 172 2.84 4.41 17.83
N PRO A 173 3.63 4.11 18.89
CA PRO A 173 3.06 3.71 20.18
C PRO A 173 2.33 4.85 20.90
N VAL A 174 2.52 6.09 20.45
CA VAL A 174 1.98 7.31 21.05
C VAL A 174 1.57 8.30 19.95
N PRO A 175 0.66 9.24 20.21
CA PRO A 175 0.28 10.25 19.22
C PRO A 175 1.48 11.08 18.74
N ILE A 176 1.50 11.38 17.44
CA ILE A 176 2.47 12.27 16.80
C ILE A 176 1.80 13.60 16.51
N ARG A 177 2.42 14.71 16.91
CA ARG A 177 2.00 16.05 16.53
C ARG A 177 3.14 16.91 16.02
N PHE A 178 2.79 17.93 15.25
CA PHE A 178 3.73 18.90 14.72
C PHE A 178 3.65 20.22 15.48
N ASP A 179 4.80 20.80 15.84
CA ASP A 179 4.87 22.07 16.56
C ASP A 179 6.08 22.92 16.18
N GLU A 180 6.10 24.18 16.62
CA GLU A 180 7.29 25.01 16.62
C GLU A 180 8.21 24.59 17.77
N ILE A 181 9.42 24.11 17.43
CA ILE A 181 10.44 23.73 18.41
C ILE A 181 11.58 24.74 18.35
N SER A 182 11.85 25.39 19.48
CA SER A 182 12.96 26.35 19.59
C SER A 182 14.32 25.64 19.63
N GLY A 183 15.33 26.23 18.99
CA GLY A 183 16.70 25.73 18.98
C GLY A 183 16.98 24.73 17.86
N ASN A 184 17.91 23.80 18.13
CA ASN A 184 18.43 22.84 17.14
C ASN A 184 17.70 21.48 17.15
N ALA A 185 16.77 21.28 18.08
CA ALA A 185 16.00 20.04 18.15
C ALA A 185 15.07 19.90 16.93
N LYS A 186 15.00 18.69 16.39
CA LYS A 186 14.14 18.32 15.26
C LYS A 186 12.84 17.67 15.71
N GLY A 187 12.86 17.03 16.87
CA GLY A 187 11.71 16.44 17.55
C GLY A 187 12.09 16.02 18.97
N TYR A 188 11.12 15.53 19.72
CA TYR A 188 11.33 14.85 21.00
C TYR A 188 10.12 13.96 21.37
N TYR A 189 10.38 12.88 22.09
CA TYR A 189 9.37 12.13 22.84
C TYR A 189 9.11 12.75 24.22
N HIS A 190 7.86 13.13 24.50
CA HIS A 190 7.43 13.68 25.79
C HIS A 190 6.98 12.56 26.74
N ASN A 191 7.83 12.26 27.74
CA ASN A 191 7.62 11.14 28.66
C ASN A 191 6.38 11.26 29.56
N GLU A 192 5.89 12.47 29.83
CA GLU A 192 4.77 12.70 30.75
C GLU A 192 3.43 12.66 30.04
N ASP A 193 3.32 13.37 28.91
CA ASP A 193 2.09 13.42 28.10
C ASP A 193 1.97 12.23 27.15
N LYS A 194 3.01 11.40 27.05
CA LYS A 194 3.10 10.23 26.15
C LYS A 194 2.74 10.64 24.72
N GLU A 195 3.52 11.55 24.15
CA GLU A 195 3.37 12.04 22.78
C GLU A 195 4.73 12.29 22.12
N ILE A 196 4.77 12.25 20.79
CA ILE A 196 5.92 12.64 19.99
C ILE A 196 5.64 14.01 19.37
N VAL A 197 6.59 14.93 19.52
CA VAL A 197 6.52 16.27 18.96
C VAL A 197 7.58 16.43 17.89
N ILE A 198 7.17 16.75 16.67
CA ILE A 198 8.05 16.95 15.52
C ILE A 198 8.05 18.41 15.10
N ARG A 199 9.22 18.96 14.76
CA ARG A 199 9.37 20.34 14.29
C ARG A 199 8.68 20.53 12.93
N LYS A 200 7.86 21.58 12.81
CA LYS A 200 7.26 22.00 11.53
C LYS A 200 8.30 22.50 10.52
N GLY A 201 8.00 22.29 9.24
CA GLY A 201 8.75 22.89 8.12
C GLY A 201 10.11 22.25 7.82
N MET A 202 10.35 21.03 8.29
CA MET A 202 11.50 20.23 7.87
C MET A 202 11.26 19.57 6.50
N SER A 203 12.31 19.08 5.85
CA SER A 203 12.14 18.25 4.65
C SER A 203 11.40 16.96 5.00
N GLU A 204 10.77 16.35 3.99
CA GLU A 204 10.05 15.07 4.11
C GLU A 204 10.94 13.97 4.69
N SER A 205 12.13 13.79 4.13
CA SER A 205 13.12 12.80 4.59
C SER A 205 13.52 13.03 6.05
N GLN A 206 13.73 14.28 6.45
CA GLN A 206 14.11 14.61 7.83
C GLN A 206 12.96 14.37 8.80
N THR A 207 11.74 14.72 8.39
CA THR A 207 10.52 14.50 9.18
C THR A 207 10.31 13.02 9.45
N ILE A 208 10.44 12.18 8.43
CA ILE A 208 10.35 10.72 8.54
C ILE A 208 11.41 10.18 9.50
N LYS A 209 12.69 10.54 9.30
CA LYS A 209 13.80 10.12 10.17
C LYS A 209 13.51 10.46 11.63
N THR A 210 13.09 11.70 11.88
CA THR A 210 12.76 12.17 13.23
C THR A 210 11.55 11.43 13.81
N ALA A 211 10.48 11.22 13.05
CA ALA A 211 9.30 10.49 13.53
C ALA A 211 9.64 9.06 13.97
N ILE A 212 10.47 8.37 13.18
CA ILE A 212 10.92 7.01 13.49
C ILE A 212 11.88 7.00 14.69
N HIS A 213 12.83 7.94 14.75
CA HIS A 213 13.75 8.09 15.89
C HIS A 213 12.99 8.30 17.21
N GLU A 214 12.06 9.26 17.25
CA GLU A 214 11.27 9.53 18.45
C GLU A 214 10.32 8.37 18.78
N SER A 215 9.81 7.65 17.77
CA SER A 215 9.08 6.40 17.99
C SER A 215 9.98 5.31 18.59
N GLY A 216 11.25 5.27 18.23
CA GLY A 216 12.27 4.44 18.86
C GLY A 216 12.42 4.76 20.35
N HIS A 217 12.54 6.04 20.71
CA HIS A 217 12.55 6.48 22.11
C HIS A 217 11.28 6.08 22.85
N ALA A 218 10.10 6.29 22.25
CA ALA A 218 8.83 5.90 22.88
C ALA A 218 8.72 4.38 23.11
N ARG A 219 9.25 3.54 22.20
CA ARG A 219 9.23 2.07 22.32
C ARG A 219 10.26 1.51 23.30
N LEU A 220 11.44 2.13 23.40
CA LEU A 220 12.59 1.59 24.12
C LEU A 220 12.90 2.29 25.43
N HIS A 221 12.57 3.57 25.53
CA HIS A 221 13.10 4.49 26.53
C HIS A 221 12.02 5.24 27.29
N ASP A 222 10.80 4.71 27.30
CA ASP A 222 9.75 5.19 28.18
C ASP A 222 10.16 5.03 29.65
N ARG A 223 10.12 6.16 30.37
CA ARG A 223 10.58 6.25 31.77
C ARG A 223 9.85 5.28 32.69
N ASP A 224 8.54 5.08 32.49
CA ASP A 224 7.73 4.29 33.41
C ASP A 224 7.86 2.79 33.09
N GLU A 225 7.95 2.44 31.80
CA GLU A 225 8.28 1.08 31.39
C GLU A 225 9.67 0.63 31.85
N MET A 226 10.68 1.47 31.66
CA MET A 226 12.05 1.17 32.10
C MET A 226 12.10 0.95 33.62
N LYS A 227 11.40 1.78 34.39
CA LYS A 227 11.28 1.60 35.85
C LYS A 227 10.60 0.28 36.21
N ALA A 228 9.52 -0.09 35.52
CA ALA A 228 8.81 -1.34 35.76
C ALA A 228 9.67 -2.58 35.49
N LYS A 229 10.54 -2.52 34.46
CA LYS A 229 11.50 -3.58 34.11
C LYS A 229 12.77 -3.56 34.97
N GLY A 230 12.98 -2.52 35.79
CA GLY A 230 14.19 -2.33 36.58
C GLY A 230 15.43 -1.98 35.73
N GLU A 231 15.22 -1.50 34.51
CA GLU A 231 16.28 -1.18 33.57
C GLU A 231 16.81 0.24 33.82
N LYS A 232 18.13 0.41 33.70
CA LYS A 232 18.79 1.71 33.70
C LYS A 232 19.75 1.77 32.52
N LYS A 233 19.52 2.73 31.64
CA LYS A 233 20.39 3.02 30.50
C LYS A 233 20.89 4.46 30.63
N ASP A 234 22.17 4.68 30.36
CA ASP A 234 22.68 6.03 30.18
C ASP A 234 22.14 6.64 28.88
N ARG A 235 22.17 7.96 28.81
CA ARG A 235 21.63 8.70 27.67
C ARG A 235 22.29 8.31 26.35
N LEU A 236 23.61 8.11 26.33
CA LEU A 236 24.32 7.77 25.08
C LEU A 236 23.83 6.41 24.53
N THR A 237 23.58 5.43 25.39
CA THR A 237 22.96 4.16 24.96
C THR A 237 21.61 4.37 24.32
N ALA A 238 20.75 5.16 24.97
CA ALA A 238 19.39 5.39 24.50
C ALA A 238 19.39 6.07 23.13
N GLU A 239 20.23 7.09 22.94
CA GLU A 239 20.36 7.76 21.64
C GLU A 239 20.90 6.82 20.55
N VAL A 240 21.91 6.00 20.85
CA VAL A 240 22.46 5.04 19.87
C VAL A 240 21.44 3.97 19.50
N GLU A 241 20.67 3.46 20.47
CA GLU A 241 19.60 2.48 20.21
C GLU A 241 18.49 3.08 19.34
N ALA A 242 17.97 4.25 19.71
CA ALA A 242 16.92 4.94 18.94
C ALA A 242 17.40 5.30 17.52
N GLU A 243 18.60 5.86 17.38
CA GLU A 243 19.19 6.23 16.10
C GLU A 243 19.44 5.00 15.22
N SER A 244 19.86 3.88 15.80
CA SER A 244 20.12 2.63 15.07
C SER A 244 18.83 1.96 14.61
N VAL A 245 17.76 2.02 15.43
CA VAL A 245 16.42 1.61 15.01
C VAL A 245 15.95 2.47 13.83
N ALA A 246 16.07 3.79 13.94
CA ALA A 246 15.67 4.71 12.86
C ALA A 246 16.45 4.45 11.57
N TYR A 247 17.77 4.27 11.67
CA TYR A 247 18.61 3.94 10.53
C TYR A 247 18.16 2.64 9.84
N CYS A 248 17.91 1.58 10.60
CA CYS A 248 17.52 0.29 10.02
C CYS A 248 16.13 0.33 9.37
N VAL A 249 15.17 1.00 10.00
CA VAL A 249 13.83 1.18 9.41
C VAL A 249 13.94 2.01 8.13
N CYS A 250 14.60 3.16 8.16
CA CYS A 250 14.81 4.00 6.96
C CYS A 250 15.53 3.22 5.85
N SER A 251 16.57 2.45 6.20
CA SER A 251 17.33 1.65 5.23
C SER A 251 16.49 0.53 4.62
N ALA A 252 15.57 -0.08 5.37
CA ALA A 252 14.70 -1.14 4.86
C ALA A 252 13.71 -0.61 3.80
N PHE A 253 13.27 0.64 3.95
CA PHE A 253 12.39 1.32 3.01
C PHE A 253 13.12 2.09 1.92
N GLY A 254 14.46 2.17 1.95
CA GLY A 254 15.25 2.88 0.92
C GLY A 254 15.25 4.40 1.06
N ILE A 255 14.88 4.92 2.23
CA ILE A 255 14.99 6.35 2.56
C ILE A 255 16.46 6.70 2.71
N ASP A 256 16.88 7.85 2.16
CA ASP A 256 18.27 8.28 2.22
C ASP A 256 18.80 8.38 3.66
N THR A 257 19.76 7.51 3.99
CA THR A 257 20.41 7.46 5.29
C THR A 257 21.78 8.13 5.32
N SER A 258 22.19 8.85 4.27
CA SER A 258 23.53 9.45 4.14
C SER A 258 23.90 10.44 5.25
N GLU A 259 22.92 11.13 5.82
CA GLU A 259 23.13 12.09 6.91
C GLU A 259 23.29 11.46 8.30
N TYR A 260 22.97 10.16 8.46
CA TYR A 260 23.19 9.47 9.73
C TYR A 260 24.69 9.37 9.99
N SER A 261 25.12 9.85 11.15
CA SER A 261 26.48 9.69 11.63
C SER A 261 26.44 9.15 13.04
N PHE A 262 26.89 7.91 13.21
CA PHE A 262 27.02 7.35 14.54
C PHE A 262 28.29 7.90 15.20
N PRO A 263 28.21 8.45 16.42
CA PRO A 263 29.39 8.82 17.19
C PRO A 263 30.35 7.64 17.29
N TYR A 264 31.64 7.88 17.54
CA TYR A 264 32.61 6.80 17.70
C TYR A 264 32.16 5.80 18.78
N ILE A 265 31.63 4.66 18.33
CA ILE A 265 31.02 3.63 19.16
C ILE A 265 32.07 2.85 19.95
N ALA A 266 33.37 3.05 19.72
CA ALA A 266 34.35 2.33 20.53
C ALA A 266 34.35 2.78 22.00
N ASN A 267 33.84 3.97 22.34
CA ASN A 267 33.60 4.34 23.75
C ASN A 267 32.32 3.70 24.33
N TRP A 268 31.43 3.22 23.46
CA TRP A 268 30.28 2.40 23.82
C TRP A 268 30.72 0.97 24.15
N SER A 269 31.74 0.43 23.47
CA SER A 269 32.32 -0.87 23.78
C SER A 269 33.42 -0.83 24.85
N SER A 270 34.17 0.27 24.97
CA SER A 270 35.25 0.42 25.95
C SER A 270 34.68 0.64 27.36
N GLY A 271 34.58 -0.44 28.13
CA GLY A 271 34.11 -0.42 29.52
C GLY A 271 32.73 -1.02 29.73
N ARG A 272 32.05 -1.48 28.67
CA ARG A 272 30.83 -2.29 28.79
C ARG A 272 31.14 -3.77 28.71
N ASP A 273 30.34 -4.57 29.40
CA ASP A 273 30.37 -6.01 29.23
C ASP A 273 29.89 -6.33 27.80
N MET A 274 30.60 -7.23 27.11
CA MET A 274 30.21 -7.83 25.84
C MET A 274 28.73 -8.30 25.86
N LYS A 275 28.25 -8.70 27.03
CA LYS A 275 26.85 -9.06 27.26
C LYS A 275 25.89 -7.89 27.07
N GLU A 276 26.17 -6.72 27.63
CA GLU A 276 25.32 -5.52 27.51
C GLU A 276 25.22 -5.06 26.06
N LEU A 277 26.35 -5.11 25.35
CA LEU A 277 26.44 -4.78 23.93
C LEU A 277 25.58 -5.72 23.08
N LYS A 278 25.69 -7.03 23.30
CA LYS A 278 24.85 -8.04 22.64
C LYS A 278 23.37 -7.83 22.95
N THR A 279 23.02 -7.50 24.19
CA THR A 279 21.63 -7.19 24.58
C THR A 279 21.11 -5.98 23.82
N SER A 280 21.87 -4.89 23.76
CA SER A 280 21.47 -3.68 23.03
C SER A 280 21.26 -3.95 21.53
N MET A 281 22.16 -4.73 20.91
CA MET A 281 22.00 -5.15 19.51
C MET A 281 20.76 -6.01 19.28
N ASP A 282 20.46 -6.91 20.22
CA ASP A 282 19.25 -7.73 20.17
C ASP A 282 17.99 -6.86 20.27
N THR A 283 18.00 -5.87 21.17
CA THR A 283 16.95 -4.87 21.33
C THR A 283 16.73 -4.05 20.06
N ILE A 284 17.79 -3.53 19.45
CA ILE A 284 17.74 -2.77 18.19
C ILE A 284 17.17 -3.65 17.08
N ARG A 285 17.69 -4.87 16.90
CA ARG A 285 17.20 -5.82 15.89
C ARG A 285 15.71 -6.09 16.06
N HIS A 286 15.29 -6.47 17.26
CA HIS A 286 13.90 -6.82 17.51
C HIS A 286 12.95 -5.64 17.30
N THR A 287 13.34 -4.45 17.76
CA THR A 287 12.51 -3.25 17.67
C THR A 287 12.41 -2.74 16.24
N ALA A 288 13.53 -2.64 15.54
CA ALA A 288 13.55 -2.24 14.13
C ALA A 288 12.79 -3.26 13.29
N GLY A 289 13.01 -4.56 13.49
CA GLY A 289 12.32 -5.61 12.75
C GLY A 289 10.81 -5.57 12.94
N LYS A 290 10.34 -5.43 14.19
CA LYS A 290 8.92 -5.26 14.48
C LYS A 290 8.34 -4.01 13.80
N MET A 291 9.05 -2.89 13.84
CA MET A 291 8.60 -1.65 13.20
C MET A 291 8.58 -1.75 11.67
N ILE A 292 9.57 -2.39 11.05
CA ILE A 292 9.60 -2.68 9.61
C ILE A 292 8.39 -3.53 9.21
N ASP A 293 8.10 -4.60 9.95
CA ASP A 293 6.99 -5.50 9.65
C ASP A 293 5.63 -4.78 9.82
N GLU A 294 5.45 -4.04 10.92
CA GLU A 294 4.22 -3.27 11.18
C GLU A 294 3.98 -2.18 10.11
N LEU A 295 5.02 -1.42 9.74
CA LEU A 295 4.94 -0.42 8.66
C LEU A 295 4.62 -1.09 7.32
N SER A 296 5.28 -2.20 6.98
CA SER A 296 5.05 -2.93 5.72
C SER A 296 3.63 -3.49 5.62
N ILE A 297 3.03 -3.89 6.74
CA ILE A 297 1.62 -4.29 6.80
C ILE A 297 0.73 -3.06 6.60
N LYS A 298 0.94 -2.01 7.40
CA LYS A 298 0.07 -0.82 7.37
C LYS A 298 0.10 -0.11 6.02
N MET A 299 1.25 -0.03 5.37
CA MET A 299 1.37 0.54 4.02
C MET A 299 0.56 -0.25 2.99
N ARG A 300 0.59 -1.60 3.05
CA ARG A 300 -0.23 -2.43 2.15
C ARG A 300 -1.72 -2.21 2.36
N GLU A 301 -2.16 -2.08 3.62
CA GLU A 301 -3.55 -1.76 3.95
C GLU A 301 -3.96 -0.40 3.37
N LEU A 302 -3.16 0.65 3.62
CA LEU A 302 -3.45 2.00 3.12
C LEU A 302 -3.46 2.07 1.58
N LEU A 303 -2.55 1.37 0.91
CA LEU A 303 -2.56 1.27 -0.55
C LEU A 303 -3.82 0.57 -1.07
N ALA A 304 -4.23 -0.53 -0.43
CA ALA A 304 -5.45 -1.24 -0.81
C ALA A 304 -6.68 -0.34 -0.62
N GLU A 305 -6.77 0.37 0.50
CA GLU A 305 -7.85 1.33 0.79
C GLU A 305 -7.91 2.45 -0.26
N ARG A 306 -6.77 3.09 -0.57
CA ARG A 306 -6.70 4.13 -1.61
C ARG A 306 -7.04 3.60 -3.00
N ASN A 307 -6.63 2.38 -3.32
CA ASN A 307 -6.96 1.75 -4.60
C ASN A 307 -8.46 1.48 -4.72
N VAL A 308 -9.11 0.97 -3.67
CA VAL A 308 -10.57 0.79 -3.64
C VAL A 308 -11.27 2.13 -3.86
N GLN A 309 -10.89 3.17 -3.10
CA GLN A 309 -11.48 4.50 -3.24
C GLN A 309 -11.30 5.06 -4.66
N ARG A 310 -10.10 4.95 -5.24
CA ARG A 310 -9.84 5.36 -6.62
C ARG A 310 -10.70 4.61 -7.63
N GLN A 311 -10.87 3.28 -7.47
CA GLN A 311 -11.72 2.49 -8.37
C GLN A 311 -13.20 2.89 -8.22
N GLU A 312 -13.66 3.22 -7.01
CA GLU A 312 -15.02 3.75 -6.78
C GLU A 312 -15.22 5.12 -7.44
N GLU A 313 -14.30 6.06 -7.25
CA GLU A 313 -14.34 7.39 -7.89
C GLU A 313 -14.36 7.27 -9.43
N LYS A 314 -13.59 6.34 -9.99
CA LYS A 314 -13.61 6.06 -11.43
C LYS A 314 -14.92 5.41 -11.86
N LYS A 315 -15.46 4.46 -11.09
CA LYS A 315 -16.78 3.86 -11.36
C LYS A 315 -17.85 4.94 -11.41
N GLU A 316 -17.90 5.83 -10.41
CA GLU A 316 -18.88 6.93 -10.38
C GLU A 316 -18.75 7.86 -11.59
N LYS A 317 -17.52 8.14 -12.02
CA LYS A 317 -17.26 8.99 -13.19
C LYS A 317 -17.58 8.32 -14.53
N PHE A 318 -17.16 7.08 -14.72
CA PHE A 318 -17.17 6.43 -16.04
C PHE A 318 -18.37 5.53 -16.27
N LEU A 319 -19.06 5.04 -15.23
CA LEU A 319 -20.26 4.23 -15.41
C LEU A 319 -21.34 4.99 -16.21
N PRO A 320 -21.70 6.25 -15.88
CA PRO A 320 -22.70 6.97 -16.66
C PRO A 320 -22.23 7.24 -18.11
N ALA A 321 -20.91 7.34 -18.33
CA ALA A 321 -20.35 7.50 -19.66
C ALA A 321 -20.44 6.20 -20.47
N MET A 322 -20.28 5.03 -19.83
CA MET A 322 -20.49 3.72 -20.46
C MET A 322 -21.96 3.54 -20.83
N GLU A 323 -22.88 3.97 -19.97
CA GLU A 323 -24.32 4.00 -20.26
C GLU A 323 -24.64 4.92 -21.44
N ALA A 324 -24.03 6.11 -21.51
CA ALA A 324 -24.14 7.00 -22.66
C ALA A 324 -23.56 6.39 -23.95
N ALA A 325 -22.59 5.48 -23.83
CA ALA A 325 -22.01 4.71 -24.92
C ALA A 325 -22.85 3.48 -25.35
N GLY A 326 -23.98 3.23 -24.68
CA GLY A 326 -24.88 2.11 -24.98
C GLY A 326 -24.54 0.80 -24.26
N TYR A 327 -23.73 0.86 -23.21
CA TYR A 327 -23.37 -0.29 -22.38
C TYR A 327 -23.97 -0.19 -20.98
N TYR A 328 -24.50 -1.29 -20.45
CA TYR A 328 -24.81 -1.40 -19.04
C TYR A 328 -23.78 -2.27 -18.31
N PHE A 329 -23.44 -1.89 -17.09
CA PHE A 329 -22.52 -2.66 -16.25
C PHE A 329 -23.21 -3.89 -15.68
N ASP A 330 -22.68 -5.08 -15.98
CA ASP A 330 -23.14 -6.33 -15.40
C ASP A 330 -22.30 -6.72 -14.19
N GLU A 331 -22.73 -6.25 -13.02
CA GLU A 331 -22.06 -6.53 -11.75
C GLU A 331 -22.03 -8.03 -11.41
N LYS A 332 -23.03 -8.82 -11.84
CA LYS A 332 -23.09 -10.26 -11.54
C LYS A 332 -22.17 -11.09 -12.42
N GLY A 333 -21.91 -10.63 -13.64
CA GLY A 333 -20.97 -11.26 -14.56
C GLY A 333 -19.56 -10.70 -14.48
N SER A 334 -19.33 -9.68 -13.65
CA SER A 334 -18.00 -9.15 -13.35
C SER A 334 -17.31 -9.97 -12.26
N THR A 335 -15.98 -10.02 -12.32
CA THR A 335 -15.12 -10.64 -11.31
C THR A 335 -14.06 -9.64 -10.85
N ASP A 336 -13.29 -10.02 -9.83
CA ASP A 336 -12.16 -9.19 -9.34
C ASP A 336 -11.12 -8.90 -10.43
N ASP A 337 -11.05 -9.74 -11.47
CA ASP A 337 -10.11 -9.61 -12.57
C ASP A 337 -10.68 -8.90 -13.82
N HIS A 338 -12.02 -8.85 -13.97
CA HIS A 338 -12.64 -8.30 -15.18
C HIS A 338 -14.02 -7.67 -14.89
N LEU A 339 -14.19 -6.45 -15.37
CA LEU A 339 -15.45 -5.72 -15.48
C LEU A 339 -16.18 -6.14 -16.75
N ARG A 340 -17.47 -6.46 -16.63
CA ARG A 340 -18.33 -6.87 -17.75
C ARG A 340 -19.34 -5.79 -18.10
N PHE A 341 -19.35 -5.39 -19.36
CA PHE A 341 -20.28 -4.41 -19.92
C PHE A 341 -21.07 -5.04 -21.06
N VAL A 342 -22.39 -4.97 -21.02
CA VAL A 342 -23.26 -5.61 -22.00
C VAL A 342 -23.98 -4.53 -22.83
N PRO A 343 -24.11 -4.72 -24.16
CA PRO A 343 -24.89 -3.81 -24.99
C PRO A 343 -26.32 -3.67 -24.49
N ASP A 344 -26.85 -2.45 -24.54
CA ASP A 344 -28.25 -2.14 -24.22
C ASP A 344 -29.25 -2.71 -25.24
N GLY A 345 -28.76 -3.20 -26.37
CA GLY A 345 -29.56 -3.79 -27.45
C GLY A 345 -30.12 -2.78 -28.45
N VAL A 346 -29.79 -1.49 -28.31
CA VAL A 346 -30.23 -0.41 -29.20
C VAL A 346 -29.07 0.22 -29.93
N HIS A 347 -27.91 0.37 -29.30
CA HIS A 347 -26.69 0.81 -30.00
C HIS A 347 -26.13 -0.33 -30.88
N GLN A 348 -25.59 0.02 -32.05
CA GLN A 348 -24.93 -0.93 -32.95
C GLN A 348 -23.53 -1.29 -32.42
N LEU A 349 -23.49 -2.09 -31.37
CA LEU A 349 -22.26 -2.45 -30.67
C LEU A 349 -21.74 -3.83 -31.07
N SER A 350 -20.42 -3.99 -31.05
CA SER A 350 -19.70 -5.23 -31.44
C SER A 350 -19.93 -6.42 -30.49
N GLY A 351 -20.63 -6.23 -29.38
CA GLY A 351 -20.93 -7.26 -28.38
C GLY A 351 -20.53 -6.86 -26.96
N VAL A 352 -20.49 -7.85 -26.07
CA VAL A 352 -20.07 -7.69 -24.66
C VAL A 352 -18.62 -7.18 -24.61
N LEU A 353 -18.41 -6.13 -23.84
CA LEU A 353 -17.10 -5.54 -23.58
C LEU A 353 -16.59 -6.01 -22.22
N TYR A 354 -15.32 -6.40 -22.19
CA TYR A 354 -14.60 -6.76 -20.97
C TYR A 354 -13.45 -5.76 -20.79
N ALA A 355 -13.27 -5.29 -19.57
CA ALA A 355 -12.18 -4.43 -19.17
C ALA A 355 -11.56 -4.99 -17.89
N ASP A 356 -10.25 -5.03 -17.77
CA ASP A 356 -9.61 -5.61 -16.57
C ASP A 356 -9.76 -4.67 -15.36
N SER A 357 -9.96 -3.37 -15.61
CA SER A 357 -10.10 -2.34 -14.59
C SER A 357 -10.87 -1.10 -15.08
N TRP A 358 -11.20 -0.17 -14.17
CA TRP A 358 -11.71 1.14 -14.58
C TRP A 358 -10.65 2.02 -15.24
N ASP A 359 -9.35 1.72 -15.06
CA ASP A 359 -8.27 2.35 -15.82
C ASP A 359 -8.36 1.99 -17.31
N ASP A 360 -8.75 0.75 -17.63
CA ASP A 360 -8.96 0.32 -19.02
C ASP A 360 -10.19 0.98 -19.63
N VAL A 361 -11.25 1.17 -18.84
CA VAL A 361 -12.44 1.92 -19.26
C VAL A 361 -12.08 3.38 -19.57
N GLU A 362 -11.29 4.03 -18.72
CA GLU A 362 -10.78 5.39 -18.98
C GLU A 362 -9.95 5.44 -20.27
N ASN A 363 -9.04 4.48 -20.46
CA ASN A 363 -8.23 4.37 -21.66
C ASN A 363 -9.07 4.14 -22.91
N TRP A 364 -10.14 3.35 -22.82
CA TRP A 364 -11.07 3.09 -23.91
C TRP A 364 -11.74 4.38 -24.40
N PHE A 365 -12.20 5.23 -23.47
CA PHE A 365 -12.70 6.56 -23.82
C PHE A 365 -11.63 7.46 -24.44
N GLY A 366 -10.38 7.37 -23.98
CA GLY A 366 -9.26 8.15 -24.50
C GLY A 366 -8.81 7.78 -25.92
N GLN A 367 -9.05 6.54 -26.36
CA GLN A 367 -8.65 6.05 -27.68
C GLN A 367 -9.63 6.42 -28.81
N GLY A 368 -10.75 7.07 -28.49
CA GLY A 368 -11.71 7.55 -29.50
C GLY A 368 -12.48 6.43 -30.19
N GLY A 369 -12.74 5.31 -29.50
CA GLY A 369 -13.39 4.11 -30.04
C GLY A 369 -14.89 4.25 -30.35
N ILE A 370 -15.39 5.46 -30.57
CA ILE A 370 -16.80 5.77 -30.82
C ILE A 370 -16.87 6.59 -32.09
N ASP A 371 -17.20 5.89 -33.18
CA ASP A 371 -17.16 6.43 -34.54
C ASP A 371 -18.36 7.33 -34.85
N ASP A 372 -19.46 7.24 -34.09
CA ASP A 372 -20.63 8.06 -34.31
C ASP A 372 -20.62 9.34 -33.46
N GLN A 373 -20.80 10.46 -34.14
CA GLN A 373 -20.68 11.80 -33.58
C GLN A 373 -21.73 12.09 -32.48
N PHE A 374 -22.87 11.39 -32.54
CA PHE A 374 -23.97 11.53 -31.58
C PHE A 374 -23.65 10.90 -30.24
N THR A 375 -23.21 9.64 -30.22
CA THR A 375 -22.78 8.94 -29.00
C THR A 375 -21.55 9.62 -28.40
N ALA A 376 -20.64 10.13 -29.24
CA ALA A 376 -19.49 10.91 -28.78
C ALA A 376 -19.91 12.19 -28.03
N GLU A 377 -20.89 12.96 -28.50
CA GLU A 377 -21.39 14.15 -27.77
C GLU A 377 -22.04 13.75 -26.43
N ARG A 378 -22.88 12.70 -26.41
CA ARG A 378 -23.52 12.22 -25.17
C ARG A 378 -22.50 11.86 -24.09
N ILE A 379 -21.43 11.18 -24.47
CA ILE A 379 -20.36 10.80 -23.55
C ILE A 379 -19.59 12.02 -23.06
N GLN A 380 -19.30 12.97 -23.95
CA GLN A 380 -18.61 14.20 -23.56
C GLN A 380 -19.44 15.04 -22.58
N ARG A 381 -20.77 15.08 -22.74
CA ARG A 381 -21.69 15.76 -21.80
C ARG A 381 -21.65 15.16 -20.41
N VAL A 382 -21.48 13.84 -20.30
CA VAL A 382 -21.34 13.14 -19.03
C VAL A 382 -19.96 13.34 -18.41
N LEU A 383 -18.89 13.19 -19.19
CA LEU A 383 -17.52 13.25 -18.67
C LEU A 383 -17.01 14.66 -18.42
N TYR A 384 -17.52 15.63 -19.17
CA TYR A 384 -17.07 17.04 -19.17
C TYR A 384 -18.27 18.00 -19.24
N PRO A 385 -19.21 17.92 -18.27
CA PRO A 385 -20.41 18.76 -18.28
C PRO A 385 -20.10 20.26 -18.34
N GLU A 386 -18.95 20.69 -17.79
CA GLU A 386 -18.48 22.08 -17.83
C GLU A 386 -18.22 22.60 -19.25
N ARG A 387 -17.96 21.72 -20.23
CA ARG A 387 -17.82 22.13 -21.64
C ARG A 387 -19.15 22.48 -22.28
N PHE A 388 -20.26 22.09 -21.65
CA PHE A 388 -21.62 22.28 -22.10
C PHE A 388 -22.40 23.20 -21.16
N GLU A 389 -21.72 24.14 -20.48
CA GLU A 389 -22.30 25.16 -19.59
C GLU A 389 -23.36 26.07 -20.24
N LYS A 390 -23.48 26.03 -21.56
CA LYS A 390 -24.54 26.72 -22.30
C LYS A 390 -25.87 26.03 -22.07
N SER A 391 -26.94 26.82 -21.99
CA SER A 391 -28.30 26.27 -21.99
C SER A 391 -28.53 25.40 -23.23
N SER A 392 -29.41 24.39 -23.13
CA SER A 392 -29.79 23.56 -24.27
C SER A 392 -30.26 24.40 -25.46
N GLU A 393 -30.91 25.53 -25.19
CA GLU A 393 -31.35 26.49 -26.20
C GLU A 393 -30.18 27.21 -26.89
N GLU A 394 -29.18 27.69 -26.15
CA GLU A 394 -27.99 28.33 -26.74
C GLU A 394 -27.21 27.37 -27.65
N MET A 395 -27.10 26.10 -27.25
CA MET A 395 -26.42 25.08 -28.06
C MET A 395 -27.11 24.82 -29.40
N MET A 396 -28.43 25.04 -29.49
CA MET A 396 -29.19 24.92 -30.74
C MET A 396 -28.81 25.96 -31.78
N TYR A 397 -28.44 27.16 -31.33
CA TYR A 397 -28.27 28.34 -32.19
C TYR A 397 -26.81 28.70 -32.48
N GLU A 398 -25.87 28.31 -31.60
CA GLU A 398 -24.47 28.68 -31.77
C GLU A 398 -23.63 27.66 -32.54
N ASP A 399 -24.06 26.40 -32.59
CA ASP A 399 -23.36 25.33 -33.28
C ASP A 399 -23.90 25.17 -34.72
N ASN A 400 -23.02 25.20 -35.72
CA ASN A 400 -23.38 25.19 -37.14
C ASN A 400 -23.79 23.79 -37.66
N GLY A 401 -23.92 22.80 -36.77
CA GLY A 401 -24.31 21.42 -37.10
C GLY A 401 -25.82 21.23 -37.27
N GLU A 402 -26.21 20.09 -37.85
CA GLU A 402 -27.60 19.61 -37.79
C GLU A 402 -27.93 19.25 -36.33
N ARG A 403 -28.90 19.92 -35.72
CA ARG A 403 -29.23 19.78 -34.28
C ARG A 403 -30.72 19.71 -34.05
N PHE A 404 -31.11 19.17 -32.91
CA PHE A 404 -32.48 19.27 -32.41
C PHE A 404 -32.50 19.86 -31.00
N SER A 405 -33.67 20.37 -30.63
CA SER A 405 -33.99 20.81 -29.27
C SER A 405 -35.37 20.32 -28.88
N LEU A 406 -35.48 19.79 -27.67
CA LEU A 406 -36.72 19.36 -27.05
C LEU A 406 -37.18 20.41 -26.06
N TYR A 407 -38.43 20.82 -26.19
CA TYR A 407 -39.09 21.80 -25.35
C TYR A 407 -40.27 21.17 -24.64
N GLN A 408 -40.35 21.38 -23.33
CA GLN A 408 -41.44 20.90 -22.48
C GLN A 408 -42.14 22.08 -21.80
N ILE A 409 -43.38 21.84 -21.38
CA ILE A 409 -44.21 22.85 -20.74
C ILE A 409 -43.62 23.19 -19.37
N LYS A 410 -43.33 24.46 -19.13
CA LYS A 410 -42.86 24.98 -17.84
C LYS A 410 -43.88 24.67 -16.74
N GLU A 411 -43.40 24.17 -15.61
CA GLU A 411 -44.24 23.93 -14.43
C GLU A 411 -44.88 25.25 -13.94
N GLY A 412 -46.19 25.23 -13.68
CA GLY A 412 -46.95 26.42 -13.27
C GLY A 412 -47.27 27.42 -14.40
N SER A 413 -46.97 27.09 -15.65
CA SER A 413 -47.38 27.90 -16.80
C SER A 413 -48.85 27.72 -17.15
N LYS A 414 -49.38 28.61 -17.98
CA LYS A 414 -50.77 28.49 -18.47
C LYS A 414 -50.96 27.29 -19.40
N ALA A 415 -49.88 26.71 -19.91
CA ALA A 415 -49.90 25.56 -20.81
C ALA A 415 -50.28 24.25 -20.13
N GLU A 416 -50.29 24.18 -18.80
CA GLU A 416 -50.78 22.99 -18.09
C GLU A 416 -52.22 22.61 -18.49
N GLN A 417 -53.05 23.60 -18.84
CA GLN A 417 -54.43 23.39 -19.27
C GLN A 417 -54.56 22.60 -20.59
N TYR A 418 -53.49 22.51 -21.38
CA TYR A 418 -53.45 21.76 -22.63
C TYR A 418 -52.33 20.72 -22.69
N ARG A 419 -51.73 20.37 -21.55
CA ARG A 419 -50.80 19.25 -21.44
C ARG A 419 -51.48 17.96 -21.91
N PHE A 420 -50.77 17.17 -22.73
CA PHE A 420 -51.26 15.94 -23.35
C PHE A 420 -52.44 16.09 -24.34
N LEU A 421 -52.79 17.32 -24.76
CA LEU A 421 -53.80 17.55 -25.79
C LEU A 421 -53.17 17.65 -27.17
N GLY A 422 -53.78 17.01 -28.17
CA GLY A 422 -53.37 17.15 -29.57
C GLY A 422 -53.78 18.50 -30.16
N MET A 423 -53.05 18.96 -31.17
CA MET A 423 -53.27 20.27 -31.83
C MET A 423 -54.70 20.46 -32.35
N ASP A 424 -55.35 19.41 -32.85
CA ASP A 424 -56.74 19.49 -33.33
C ASP A 424 -57.72 19.89 -32.22
N TYR A 425 -57.48 19.42 -30.99
CA TYR A 425 -58.32 19.73 -29.84
C TYR A 425 -58.02 21.13 -29.31
N ILE A 426 -56.73 21.49 -29.23
CA ILE A 426 -56.28 22.84 -28.84
C ILE A 426 -56.91 23.91 -29.75
N ASN A 427 -56.85 23.69 -31.07
CA ASN A 427 -57.44 24.60 -32.07
C ASN A 427 -58.97 24.70 -31.94
N LYS A 428 -59.64 23.59 -31.64
CA LYS A 428 -61.11 23.54 -31.49
C LYS A 428 -61.60 24.30 -30.26
N GLU A 429 -60.86 24.23 -29.16
CA GLU A 429 -61.17 24.93 -27.90
C GLU A 429 -60.70 26.39 -27.91
N GLY A 430 -60.09 26.87 -29.00
CA GLY A 430 -59.60 28.24 -29.15
C GLY A 430 -58.41 28.56 -28.23
N LEU A 431 -57.66 27.54 -27.83
CA LEU A 431 -56.43 27.67 -27.05
C LEU A 431 -55.26 27.98 -27.99
N GLU A 432 -54.34 28.82 -27.55
CA GLU A 432 -53.16 29.21 -28.32
C GLU A 432 -51.91 28.65 -27.65
N VAL A 433 -51.07 27.96 -28.44
CA VAL A 433 -49.77 27.45 -27.97
C VAL A 433 -48.75 28.58 -28.10
N VAL A 434 -48.20 29.02 -26.96
CA VAL A 434 -47.25 30.14 -26.92
C VAL A 434 -45.88 29.65 -26.48
N ALA A 435 -44.83 30.04 -27.21
CA ALA A 435 -43.45 29.64 -26.93
C ALA A 435 -42.99 29.99 -25.49
N ALA A 436 -43.50 31.09 -24.92
CA ALA A 436 -43.17 31.52 -23.56
C ALA A 436 -43.54 30.49 -22.47
N ASP A 437 -44.53 29.64 -22.73
CA ASP A 437 -44.99 28.60 -21.80
C ASP A 437 -44.11 27.33 -21.85
N TYR A 438 -43.13 27.29 -22.75
CA TYR A 438 -42.20 26.18 -22.92
C TYR A 438 -40.79 26.56 -22.46
N GLU A 439 -40.02 25.57 -22.00
CA GLU A 439 -38.59 25.65 -21.75
C GLU A 439 -37.85 24.58 -22.54
N CYS A 440 -36.65 24.92 -23.04
CA CYS A 440 -35.78 23.95 -23.65
C CYS A 440 -35.19 23.04 -22.57
N VAL A 441 -35.53 21.76 -22.60
CA VAL A 441 -35.09 20.77 -21.62
C VAL A 441 -33.91 19.93 -22.12
N TYR A 442 -33.67 19.91 -23.42
CA TYR A 442 -32.55 19.16 -24.02
C TYR A 442 -32.23 19.66 -25.43
N SER A 443 -30.95 19.58 -25.82
CA SER A 443 -30.51 19.77 -27.21
C SER A 443 -29.36 18.82 -27.54
N GLY A 444 -29.35 18.29 -28.76
CA GLY A 444 -28.33 17.36 -29.25
C GLY A 444 -28.11 17.47 -30.75
N ILE A 445 -27.09 16.77 -31.25
CA ILE A 445 -26.86 16.58 -32.69
C ILE A 445 -28.02 15.79 -33.28
N LEU A 446 -28.48 16.21 -34.45
CA LEU A 446 -29.47 15.51 -35.26
C LEU A 446 -28.73 14.68 -36.30
N LEU A 447 -28.85 13.36 -36.26
CA LEU A 447 -28.28 12.47 -37.26
C LEU A 447 -29.11 12.51 -38.55
N LYS A 448 -28.49 12.15 -39.67
CA LYS A 448 -29.20 12.06 -40.97
C LYS A 448 -30.36 11.07 -40.97
N SER A 449 -30.29 10.04 -40.13
CA SER A 449 -31.33 9.03 -39.96
C SER A 449 -32.43 9.45 -38.99
N ASP A 450 -32.24 10.55 -38.26
CA ASP A 450 -33.19 10.94 -37.22
C ASP A 450 -34.43 11.60 -37.84
N ASP A 451 -35.57 11.28 -37.28
CA ASP A 451 -36.85 11.94 -37.49
C ASP A 451 -37.61 12.04 -36.16
N LEU A 452 -38.85 12.51 -36.20
CA LEU A 452 -39.63 12.69 -34.98
C LEU A 452 -39.92 11.34 -34.29
N GLU A 453 -40.06 10.25 -35.04
CA GLU A 453 -40.36 8.93 -34.50
C GLU A 453 -39.13 8.33 -33.82
N THR A 454 -37.94 8.47 -34.42
CA THR A 454 -36.70 8.01 -33.80
C THR A 454 -36.36 8.78 -32.53
N LEU A 455 -36.55 10.11 -32.54
CA LEU A 455 -36.37 10.94 -31.34
C LEU A 455 -37.39 10.57 -30.25
N TYR A 456 -38.66 10.34 -30.62
CA TYR A 456 -39.68 9.91 -29.67
C TYR A 456 -39.33 8.58 -29.00
N SER A 457 -38.87 7.58 -29.76
CA SER A 457 -38.42 6.31 -29.19
C SER A 457 -37.19 6.50 -28.29
N MET A 458 -36.23 7.33 -28.70
CA MET A 458 -35.05 7.63 -27.89
C MET A 458 -35.42 8.17 -26.51
N PHE A 459 -36.20 9.24 -26.39
CA PHE A 459 -36.50 9.86 -25.10
C PHE A 459 -37.51 9.11 -24.23
N ASN A 460 -38.15 8.06 -24.76
CA ASN A 460 -39.14 7.27 -24.04
C ASN A 460 -38.64 5.88 -23.67
N ASP A 461 -37.91 5.22 -24.57
CA ASP A 461 -37.45 3.85 -24.38
C ASP A 461 -36.04 3.81 -23.79
N LEU A 462 -35.14 4.72 -24.24
CA LEU A 462 -33.74 4.79 -23.81
C LEU A 462 -33.22 6.24 -23.82
N PRO A 463 -33.69 7.07 -22.87
CA PRO A 463 -33.31 8.48 -22.84
C PRO A 463 -31.79 8.64 -22.64
N PRO A 464 -31.17 9.72 -23.18
CA PRO A 464 -29.79 10.08 -22.84
C PRO A 464 -29.58 10.12 -21.32
N ALA A 465 -28.44 9.65 -20.82
CA ALA A 465 -28.17 9.57 -19.38
C ALA A 465 -28.20 10.96 -18.69
N ASP A 466 -27.91 12.01 -19.44
CA ASP A 466 -27.96 13.41 -19.05
C ASP A 466 -29.35 14.07 -19.26
N PHE A 467 -30.31 13.37 -19.86
CA PHE A 467 -31.69 13.83 -19.95
C PHE A 467 -32.37 13.68 -18.58
N LYS A 468 -32.62 14.81 -17.91
CA LYS A 468 -33.22 14.85 -16.56
C LYS A 468 -34.71 15.23 -16.54
N ALA A 469 -35.29 15.48 -17.71
CA ALA A 469 -36.70 15.86 -17.82
C ALA A 469 -37.60 14.63 -18.03
N HIS A 470 -38.92 14.84 -18.15
CA HIS A 470 -39.86 13.73 -18.29
C HIS A 470 -39.84 13.13 -19.70
N SER A 471 -40.28 11.88 -19.83
CA SER A 471 -40.50 11.20 -21.11
C SER A 471 -41.30 12.06 -22.10
N MET A 472 -40.98 11.95 -23.39
CA MET A 472 -41.61 12.73 -24.45
C MET A 472 -43.11 12.46 -24.56
N SER A 473 -43.88 13.53 -24.71
CA SER A 473 -45.35 13.48 -24.80
C SER A 473 -45.90 14.24 -26.01
N VAL A 474 -47.20 14.07 -26.30
CA VAL A 474 -47.87 14.76 -27.42
C VAL A 474 -47.91 16.29 -27.28
N SER A 475 -47.67 16.82 -26.08
CA SER A 475 -47.61 18.27 -25.84
C SER A 475 -46.22 18.87 -25.97
N ASP A 476 -45.19 18.04 -26.16
CA ASP A 476 -43.80 18.47 -26.23
C ASP A 476 -43.46 18.96 -27.64
N VAL A 477 -42.59 19.96 -27.74
CA VAL A 477 -42.21 20.58 -29.01
C VAL A 477 -40.77 20.19 -29.36
N VAL A 478 -40.58 19.63 -30.54
CA VAL A 478 -39.25 19.33 -31.08
C VAL A 478 -38.94 20.31 -32.19
N VAL A 479 -37.82 21.03 -32.05
CA VAL A 479 -37.28 21.90 -33.10
C VAL A 479 -36.07 21.22 -33.69
N MET A 480 -36.05 21.05 -35.02
CA MET A 480 -34.94 20.45 -35.75
C MET A 480 -34.35 21.46 -36.73
N ASN A 481 -33.03 21.60 -36.70
CA ASN A 481 -32.25 22.35 -37.68
C ASN A 481 -31.54 21.35 -38.60
N ARG A 482 -31.91 21.35 -39.88
CA ARG A 482 -31.27 20.57 -40.95
C ARG A 482 -30.75 21.54 -41.98
N ASN A 483 -29.45 21.49 -42.27
CA ASN A 483 -28.80 22.38 -43.23
C ASN A 483 -28.85 21.82 -44.66
#